data_AF-A0A644XUH3-F1
#
_entry.id   AF-A0A644XUH3-F1
#
_cell.length_a   1.000
_cell.length_b   1.000
_cell.length_c   1.000
_cell.angle_alpha   90.00
_cell.angle_beta   90.00
_cell.angle_gamma   90.00
#
_symmetry.space_group_name_H-M   'P 1'
#
loop_
_entity.id
_entity.type
_entity.pdbx_description
1 polymer ?
#
loop_
_entity_poly.entity_id
_entity_poly.type
_entity_poly.pdbx_seq_one_letter_code
_entity_poly.pdbx_strand_id
1 'polypeptide(L)'
;MPYAEKYNCKIFHFENLTEVLARTDVLITATSAPYTVVRTDKFPKNKPMHIFDLAFPRDVDAAIADYAGISLYNIEDIEARIRKNLRKRTKEIAIAENIIAQEVRSFFKRKHHVSNIESHQQK
;
A
#
# COMPACT_ATOMS: atom_id res chain seq x y z
N MET A 1 -8.40 20.66 4.09
CA MET A 1 -8.20 19.21 3.84
C MET A 1 -9.23 18.48 4.68
N PRO A 2 -10.34 17.97 4.10
CA PRO A 2 -11.54 17.62 4.86
C PRO A 2 -11.30 16.53 5.92
N TYR A 3 -10.41 15.57 5.65
CA TYR A 3 -10.04 14.55 6.64
C TYR A 3 -9.17 15.09 7.78
N ALA A 4 -8.26 16.02 7.50
CA ALA A 4 -7.43 16.62 8.54
C ALA A 4 -8.30 17.45 9.51
N GLU A 5 -9.29 18.18 9.01
CA GLU A 5 -10.27 18.89 9.83
C GLU A 5 -11.14 17.93 10.64
N LYS A 6 -11.68 16.88 9.99
CA LYS A 6 -12.52 15.86 10.64
C LYS A 6 -11.84 15.19 11.83
N TYR A 7 -10.54 14.94 11.73
CA TYR A 7 -9.76 14.25 12.76
C TYR A 7 -8.85 15.18 13.57
N ASN A 8 -9.05 16.50 13.46
CA ASN A 8 -8.28 17.52 14.16
C ASN A 8 -6.76 17.34 14.02
N CYS A 9 -6.31 16.96 12.83
CA CYS A 9 -4.92 16.73 12.51
C CYS A 9 -4.20 18.08 12.32
N LYS A 10 -2.98 18.17 12.86
CA LYS A 10 -2.08 19.28 12.55
C LYS A 10 -1.44 19.06 11.19
N ILE A 11 -1.61 20.01 10.29
CA ILE A 11 -1.03 19.99 8.94
C ILE A 11 0.31 20.70 8.97
N PHE A 12 1.30 20.14 8.28
CA PHE A 12 2.60 20.74 8.09
C PHE A 12 2.93 20.84 6.60
N HIS A 13 3.66 21.88 6.22
CA HIS A 13 4.31 21.95 4.92
C HIS A 13 5.38 20.85 4.80
N PHE A 14 5.55 20.31 3.60
CA PHE A 14 6.45 19.17 3.36
C PHE A 14 7.91 19.54 3.65
N GLU A 15 8.29 20.80 3.46
CA GLU A 15 9.59 21.36 3.78
C GLU A 15 9.94 21.19 5.27
N ASN A 16 8.94 21.09 6.15
CA ASN A 16 9.12 20.89 7.58
C ASN A 16 9.22 19.41 7.98
N LEU A 17 9.28 18.48 7.02
CA LEU A 17 9.31 17.03 7.28
C LEU A 17 10.37 16.64 8.30
N THR A 18 11.59 17.18 8.20
CA THR A 18 12.70 16.88 9.13
C THR A 18 12.35 17.23 10.58
N GLU A 19 11.76 18.41 10.80
CA GLU A 19 11.34 18.87 12.13
C GLU A 19 10.19 18.02 12.67
N VAL A 20 9.25 17.64 11.81
CA VAL A 20 8.13 16.76 12.18
C VAL A 20 8.65 15.38 12.56
N LEU A 21 9.54 14.78 11.77
CA LEU A 21 10.14 13.47 12.06
C LEU A 21 10.85 13.46 13.42
N ALA A 22 11.51 14.55 13.81
CA ALA A 22 12.17 14.66 15.11
C ALA A 22 11.22 14.56 16.32
N ARG A 23 9.92 14.79 16.13
CA ARG A 23 8.87 14.66 17.16
C ARG A 23 7.87 13.53 16.91
N THR A 24 8.13 12.66 15.92
CA THR A 24 7.24 11.56 15.55
C THR A 24 7.69 10.23 16.12
N ASP A 25 6.86 9.56 16.90
CA ASP A 25 7.18 8.22 17.43
C ASP A 25 6.70 7.10 16.49
N VAL A 26 5.66 7.38 15.70
CA VAL A 26 5.10 6.47 14.70
C VAL A 26 4.91 7.23 13.39
N LEU A 27 5.58 6.77 12.34
CA LEU A 27 5.46 7.30 10.98
C LEU A 27 4.67 6.31 10.11
N ILE A 28 3.69 6.83 9.38
CA ILE A 28 2.98 6.08 8.33
C ILE A 28 3.15 6.85 7.03
N THR A 29 3.69 6.19 6.01
CA THR A 29 3.88 6.77 4.67
C THR A 29 3.04 6.00 3.66
N ALA A 30 2.43 6.72 2.73
CA ALA A 30 1.50 6.19 1.74
C ALA A 30 1.38 7.17 0.56
N THR A 31 2.49 7.77 0.14
CA THR A 31 2.48 8.78 -0.91
C THR A 31 2.45 8.12 -2.29
N SER A 32 2.20 8.93 -3.33
CA SER A 32 2.35 8.52 -4.73
C SER A 32 3.64 9.06 -5.35
N ALA A 33 4.63 9.44 -4.53
CA ALA A 33 5.89 9.95 -5.03
C ALA A 33 6.61 8.86 -5.85
N PRO A 34 7.19 9.21 -7.01
CA PRO A 34 7.96 8.25 -7.79
C PRO A 34 9.37 8.02 -7.24
N TYR A 35 9.71 8.66 -6.10
CA TYR A 35 11.01 8.61 -5.45
C TYR A 35 10.85 8.57 -3.93
N THR A 36 11.90 8.09 -3.25
CA THR A 36 12.00 8.07 -1.78
C THR A 36 11.96 9.49 -1.22
N VAL A 37 10.98 9.76 -0.36
CA VAL A 37 10.73 11.07 0.27
C VAL A 37 11.35 11.19 1.66
N VAL A 38 11.47 10.08 2.39
CA VAL A 38 12.13 10.03 3.70
C VAL A 38 13.54 9.47 3.51
N ARG A 39 14.50 10.39 3.39
CA ARG A 39 15.90 10.08 3.06
C ARG A 39 16.78 10.03 4.31
N THR A 40 17.77 9.14 4.29
CA THR A 40 18.76 8.97 5.37
C THR A 40 19.47 10.27 5.79
N ASP A 41 19.74 11.19 4.85
CA ASP A 41 20.43 12.46 5.11
C ASP A 41 19.59 13.49 5.89
N LYS A 42 18.27 13.31 5.91
CA LYS A 42 17.30 14.18 6.60
C LYS A 42 16.58 13.46 7.75
N PHE A 43 16.89 12.19 7.99
CA PHE A 43 16.25 11.42 9.05
C PHE A 43 16.92 11.69 10.42
N PRO A 44 16.16 11.92 11.49
CA PRO A 44 16.72 12.19 12.81
C PRO A 44 17.52 11.00 13.33
N LYS A 45 18.75 11.24 13.79
CA LYS A 45 19.57 10.22 14.45
C LYS A 45 19.12 10.04 15.90
N ASN A 46 19.25 8.82 16.43
CA ASN A 46 18.99 8.48 17.83
C ASN A 46 17.54 8.71 18.32
N LYS A 47 16.57 8.67 17.41
CA LYS A 47 15.15 8.71 17.76
C LYS A 47 14.51 7.36 17.47
N PRO A 48 14.15 6.57 18.50
CA PRO A 48 13.36 5.38 18.29
C PRO A 48 12.03 5.71 17.59
N MET A 49 11.68 4.94 16.57
CA MET A 49 10.48 5.19 15.76
C MET A 49 9.99 3.89 15.12
N HIS A 50 8.67 3.72 15.08
CA HIS A 50 8.03 2.71 14.24
C HIS A 50 7.59 3.33 12.92
N ILE A 51 7.97 2.71 11.81
CA ILE A 51 7.70 3.22 10.47
C ILE A 51 6.91 2.17 9.68
N PHE A 52 5.76 2.57 9.15
CA PHE A 52 4.93 1.77 8.26
C PHE A 52 4.95 2.40 6.87
N ASP A 53 5.74 1.81 5.97
CA ASP A 53 5.85 2.25 4.58
C ASP A 53 4.87 1.48 3.70
N LEU A 54 3.76 2.14 3.36
CA LEU A 54 2.66 1.58 2.58
C LEU A 54 2.70 2.03 1.11
N ALA A 55 3.76 2.72 0.68
CA ALA A 55 3.92 3.22 -0.68
C ALA A 55 4.65 2.24 -1.61
N PHE A 56 4.34 2.31 -2.90
CA PHE A 56 5.06 1.59 -3.96
C PHE A 56 5.20 2.48 -5.21
N PRO A 57 6.42 2.91 -5.62
CA PRO A 57 7.71 2.69 -4.96
C PRO A 57 7.78 3.22 -3.52
N ARG A 58 8.71 2.68 -2.72
CA ARG A 58 8.84 2.96 -1.28
C ARG A 58 9.13 4.43 -0.97
N ASP A 59 8.44 4.96 0.03
CA ASP A 59 8.62 6.34 0.51
C ASP A 59 9.88 6.48 1.38
N VAL A 60 10.30 5.40 2.04
CA VAL A 60 11.36 5.42 3.06
C VAL A 60 12.61 4.72 2.55
N ASP A 61 13.76 5.37 2.75
CA ASP A 61 15.06 4.77 2.48
C ASP A 61 15.29 3.55 3.39
N ALA A 62 15.52 2.38 2.81
CA ALA A 62 15.65 1.14 3.57
C ALA A 62 16.85 1.14 4.52
N ALA A 63 17.89 1.93 4.25
CA ALA A 63 19.04 2.04 5.15
C ALA A 63 18.67 2.66 6.53
N ILE A 64 17.50 3.31 6.64
CA ILE A 64 16.98 3.81 7.93
C ILE A 64 16.65 2.66 8.88
N ALA A 65 16.36 1.46 8.37
CA ALA A 65 16.11 0.27 9.19
C ALA A 65 17.30 -0.12 10.07
N ASP A 66 18.53 0.25 9.68
CA ASP A 66 19.76 -0.06 10.42
C ASP A 66 19.99 0.90 11.60
N TYR A 67 19.19 1.95 11.74
CA TYR A 67 19.35 2.92 12.82
C TYR A 67 18.84 2.35 14.15
N ALA A 68 19.58 2.63 15.22
CA ALA A 68 19.23 2.17 16.55
C ALA A 68 17.82 2.66 16.97
N GLY A 69 16.97 1.72 17.36
CA GLY A 69 15.60 2.01 17.81
C GLY A 69 14.58 2.16 16.67
N ILE A 70 14.95 1.92 15.42
CA ILE A 70 14.00 1.93 14.29
C ILE A 70 13.39 0.55 14.09
N SER A 71 12.08 0.52 13.84
CA SER A 71 11.42 -0.63 13.22
C SER A 71 10.72 -0.16 11.95
N LEU A 72 11.22 -0.60 10.81
CA LEU A 72 10.62 -0.32 9.50
C LEU A 72 9.84 -1.55 9.03
N TYR A 73 8.58 -1.34 8.67
CA TYR A 73 7.68 -2.33 8.08
C TYR A 73 7.20 -1.82 6.74
N ASN A 74 7.45 -2.57 5.66
CA ASN A 74 6.84 -2.28 4.37
C ASN A 74 5.55 -3.10 4.15
N ILE A 75 4.85 -2.83 3.05
CA ILE A 75 3.64 -3.54 2.69
C ILE A 75 3.88 -5.05 2.55
N GLU A 76 5.03 -5.47 2.01
CA GLU A 76 5.37 -6.88 1.85
C GLU A 76 5.56 -7.62 3.19
N ASP A 77 6.16 -6.97 4.19
CA ASP A 77 6.34 -7.49 5.55
C ASP A 77 4.98 -7.72 6.23
N ILE A 78 4.08 -6.75 6.06
CA ILE A 78 2.72 -6.82 6.58
C ILE A 78 1.97 -7.98 5.93
N GLU A 79 2.03 -8.11 4.61
CA GLU A 79 1.43 -9.23 3.87
C GLU A 79 1.96 -10.58 4.33
N ALA A 80 3.27 -10.73 4.52
CA ALA A 80 3.88 -11.98 4.96
C ALA A 80 3.35 -12.40 6.34
N ARG A 81 3.15 -11.45 7.26
CA ARG A 81 2.54 -11.70 8.58
C ARG A 81 1.08 -12.11 8.47
N ILE A 82 0.31 -11.45 7.59
CA ILE A 82 -1.10 -11.80 7.36
C ILE A 82 -1.21 -13.19 6.72
N ARG A 83 -0.36 -13.54 5.74
CA ARG A 83 -0.32 -14.86 5.10
C ARG A 83 -0.10 -16.00 6.10
N LYS A 84 0.70 -15.77 7.15
CA LYS A 84 0.87 -16.74 8.26
C LYS A 84 -0.43 -16.99 9.04
N ASN A 85 -1.31 -15.99 9.13
CA ASN A 85 -2.61 -16.08 9.83
C ASN A 85 -3.75 -16.56 8.92
N LEU A 86 -3.64 -16.38 7.60
CA LEU A 86 -4.64 -16.74 6.59
C LEU A 86 -4.95 -18.25 6.49
N ARG A 87 -4.07 -19.13 7.00
CA ARG A 87 -4.35 -20.58 7.10
C ARG A 87 -5.62 -20.90 7.92
N LYS A 88 -6.19 -19.93 8.66
CA LYS A 88 -7.43 -20.08 9.44
C LYS A 88 -8.72 -19.66 8.71
N ARG A 89 -8.69 -19.12 7.49
CA ARG A 89 -9.87 -18.57 6.77
C ARG A 89 -10.21 -19.30 5.46
N THR A 90 -10.27 -20.62 5.46
CA THR A 90 -10.52 -21.42 4.25
C THR A 90 -11.91 -21.19 3.61
N LYS A 91 -12.93 -20.82 4.40
CA LYS A 91 -14.30 -20.65 3.89
C LYS A 91 -14.50 -19.39 3.05
N GLU A 92 -13.89 -18.26 3.42
CA GLU A 92 -14.01 -16.99 2.70
C GLU A 92 -13.30 -17.06 1.33
N ILE A 93 -12.17 -17.78 1.27
CA ILE A 93 -11.41 -18.01 0.04
C ILE A 93 -12.26 -18.75 -1.00
N ALA A 94 -12.94 -19.83 -0.61
CA ALA A 94 -13.79 -20.60 -1.52
C ALA A 94 -14.94 -19.76 -2.12
N ILE A 95 -15.51 -18.83 -1.35
CA ILE A 95 -16.53 -17.91 -1.85
C ILE A 95 -15.93 -16.96 -2.89
N ALA A 96 -14.77 -16.36 -2.60
CA ALA A 96 -14.07 -15.46 -3.52
C ALA A 96 -13.68 -16.16 -4.82
N GLU A 97 -13.17 -17.40 -4.76
CA GLU A 97 -12.83 -18.20 -5.94
C GLU A 97 -14.05 -18.49 -6.83
N ASN A 98 -15.21 -18.77 -6.23
CA ASN A 98 -16.43 -18.98 -7.00
C ASN A 98 -16.90 -17.70 -7.72
N ILE A 99 -16.80 -16.54 -7.06
CA ILE A 99 -17.12 -15.23 -7.67
C ILE A 99 -16.19 -14.99 -8.87
N ILE A 100 -14.89 -15.19 -8.71
CA ILE A 100 -13.89 -15.04 -9.78
C ILE A 100 -14.23 -15.98 -10.95
N ALA A 101 -14.51 -17.26 -10.68
CA ALA A 101 -14.83 -18.23 -11.72
C ALA A 101 -16.11 -17.87 -12.49
N GLN A 102 -17.12 -17.32 -11.81
CA GLN A 102 -18.33 -16.81 -12.45
C GLN A 102 -18.02 -15.62 -13.36
N GLU A 103 -17.23 -14.65 -12.91
CA GLU A 103 -16.88 -13.49 -13.74
C GLU A 103 -16.00 -13.84 -14.93
N VAL A 104 -15.06 -14.76 -14.77
CA VAL A 104 -14.23 -15.27 -15.88
C VAL A 104 -15.11 -15.93 -16.94
N ARG A 105 -16.05 -16.80 -16.54
CA ARG A 105 -17.00 -17.42 -17.49
C ARG A 105 -17.86 -16.37 -18.19
N SER A 106 -18.37 -15.39 -17.46
CA SER A 106 -19.16 -14.30 -18.02
C SER A 106 -18.36 -13.44 -19.00
N PHE A 107 -17.09 -13.15 -18.69
CA PHE A 107 -16.19 -12.43 -19.58
C PHE A 107 -15.96 -13.17 -20.90
N PHE A 108 -15.65 -14.47 -20.86
CA PHE A 108 -15.48 -15.26 -22.08
C PHE A 108 -16.78 -15.37 -22.88
N LYS A 109 -17.94 -15.56 -22.23
CA LYS A 109 -19.24 -15.53 -22.92
C LYS A 109 -19.47 -14.22 -23.67
N ARG A 110 -19.20 -13.08 -23.02
CA ARG A 110 -19.29 -11.74 -23.66
C ARG A 110 -18.33 -11.63 -24.85
N LYS A 111 -17.07 -12.05 -24.68
CA LYS A 111 -16.06 -12.03 -25.75
C LYS A 111 -16.47 -12.88 -26.97
N HIS A 112 -16.98 -14.09 -26.74
CA HIS A 112 -17.46 -14.97 -27.80
C HIS A 112 -18.70 -14.40 -28.53
N HIS A 113 -19.59 -13.72 -27.81
CA HIS A 113 -20.75 -13.05 -28.42
C HIS A 113 -20.33 -11.88 -29.32
N VAL A 114 -19.34 -11.08 -28.91
CA VAL A 114 -18.83 -9.97 -29.72
C VAL A 114 -18.14 -10.48 -31.00
N SER A 115 -17.33 -11.54 -30.91
CA SER A 115 -16.67 -12.12 -32.10
C SER A 115 -17.64 -12.81 -33.09
N ASN A 116 -18.81 -13.28 -32.62
CA ASN A 116 -19.84 -13.85 -33.49
C ASN A 116 -20.69 -12.77 -34.20
N ILE A 117 -20.79 -11.57 -33.62
CA ILE A 117 -21.51 -10.43 -34.21
C ILE A 117 -20.67 -9.79 -35.33
N GLU A 118 -19.35 -9.66 -35.15
CA GLU A 118 -18.45 -9.11 -36.17
C GLU A 118 -18.38 -9.98 -37.44
N SER A 119 -18.48 -11.31 -37.29
CA SER A 119 -18.48 -12.25 -38.42
C SER A 119 -19.82 -12.30 -39.18
N HIS A 120 -20.89 -11.72 -38.65
CA HIS A 120 -22.19 -11.58 -39.34
C HIS A 120 -22.40 -10.21 -40.01
N GLN A 121 -21.51 -9.22 -39.79
CA GLN A 121 -21.57 -7.92 -40.48
C GLN A 121 -20.64 -7.80 -41.71
N GLN A 122 -19.95 -8.89 -42.09
CA GLN A 122 -19.06 -8.97 -43.26
C GLN A 122 -19.57 -9.91 -44.38
N LYS A 123 -20.84 -10.34 -44.32
CA LYS A 123 -21.55 -10.99 -45.43
C LYS A 123 -22.73 -10.13 -45.85
#